data_AF-A0A067SDM4-F1
#
_entry.id   AF-A0A067SDM4-F1
#
_cell.length_a   1.000
_cell.length_b   1.000
_cell.length_c   1.000
_cell.angle_alpha   90.00
_cell.angle_beta   90.00
_cell.angle_gamma   90.00
#
_symmetry.space_group_name_H-M   'P 1'
#
loop_
_entity.id
_entity.type
_entity.pdbx_description
1 polymer ?
#
loop_
_entity_poly.entity_id
_entity_poly.type
_entity_poly.pdbx_seq_one_letter_code
_entity_poly.pdbx_strand_id
1 'polypeptide(L)'
;MKKFVNLSTLERTIPAPISRLHDDLLWQVFSLNVLEDTVITYEIYAQSDISLIIARRTSQVCTIWRRVMLSSSLIWAKTINLKHLGQKNDKWRNEVLKRTGNALLSVIGNADEEKRTTEFFMTIWNNHWT
;
A
#
# COMPACT_ATOMS: atom_id res chain seq x y z
N MET A 1 -2.85 56.72 -10.89
CA MET A 1 -2.64 55.38 -11.47
C MET A 1 -1.84 54.54 -10.46
N LYS A 2 -2.51 53.77 -9.61
CA LYS A 2 -1.86 52.92 -8.60
C LYS A 2 -1.53 51.57 -9.26
N LYS A 3 -0.25 51.22 -9.35
CA LYS A 3 0.17 49.88 -9.78
C LYS A 3 -0.18 48.90 -8.67
N PHE A 4 -1.14 48.02 -8.93
CA PHE A 4 -1.41 46.88 -8.07
C PHE A 4 -0.28 45.86 -8.28
N VAL A 5 0.51 45.62 -7.24
CA VAL A 5 1.43 44.47 -7.20
C VAL A 5 0.56 43.24 -6.98
N ASN A 6 0.61 42.28 -7.90
CA ASN A 6 -0.09 41.01 -7.76
C ASN A 6 0.63 40.15 -6.70
N LEU A 7 0.02 40.05 -5.52
CA LEU A 7 0.53 39.28 -4.37
C LEU A 7 0.52 37.75 -4.62
N SER A 8 -0.06 37.26 -5.73
CA SER A 8 -0.07 35.83 -6.06
C SER A 8 1.27 35.26 -6.52
N THR A 9 2.33 36.07 -6.58
CA THR A 9 3.65 35.67 -7.12
C THR A 9 4.73 35.54 -6.03
N LEU A 10 4.38 35.73 -4.75
CA LEU A 10 5.33 35.65 -3.63
C LEU A 10 4.89 34.69 -2.51
N GLU A 11 4.09 33.67 -2.81
CA GLU A 11 4.05 32.50 -1.93
C GLU A 11 5.16 31.55 -2.38
N ARG A 12 6.34 31.63 -1.75
CA ARG A 12 7.25 30.49 -1.73
C ARG A 12 6.43 29.34 -1.15
N THR A 13 6.11 28.35 -1.98
CA THR A 13 5.43 27.13 -1.55
C THR A 13 6.33 26.41 -0.56
N ILE A 14 6.11 26.69 0.73
CA ILE A 14 6.82 26.00 1.79
C ILE A 14 6.47 24.52 1.66
N PRO A 15 7.44 23.64 1.40
CA PRO A 15 7.17 22.22 1.27
C PRO A 15 6.54 21.72 2.57
N ALA A 16 5.44 20.96 2.44
CA ALA A 16 4.71 20.39 3.57
C ALA A 16 5.70 19.69 4.52
N PRO A 17 5.56 19.79 5.85
CA PRO A 17 6.56 19.28 6.80
C PRO A 17 7.00 17.83 6.53
N ILE A 18 6.05 16.96 6.18
CA ILE A 18 6.32 15.55 5.83
C ILE A 18 7.24 15.36 4.63
N SER A 19 7.22 16.28 3.65
CA SER A 19 8.11 16.21 2.47
C SER A 19 9.58 16.52 2.78
N ARG A 20 9.89 16.94 4.00
CA ARG A 20 11.26 17.16 4.49
C ARG A 20 11.84 15.95 5.22
N LEU A 21 11.02 14.94 5.49
CA LEU A 21 11.49 13.69 6.07
C LEU A 21 12.30 12.92 5.03
N HIS A 22 13.35 12.25 5.50
CA HIS A 22 14.13 11.34 4.67
C HIS A 22 13.28 10.11 4.29
N ASP A 23 13.62 9.47 3.16
CA ASP A 23 12.83 8.39 2.57
C ASP A 23 12.66 7.19 3.53
N ASP A 24 13.60 6.98 4.47
CA ASP A 24 13.53 5.94 5.51
C ASP A 24 12.47 6.22 6.58
N LEU A 25 12.35 7.46 7.05
CA LEU A 25 11.32 7.89 7.99
C LEU A 25 9.94 7.85 7.31
N LEU A 26 9.86 8.27 6.05
CA LEU A 26 8.63 8.12 5.26
C LEU A 26 8.25 6.64 5.14
N TRP A 27 9.22 5.77 4.84
CA TRP A 27 9.00 4.34 4.78
C TRP A 27 8.51 3.75 6.10
N GLN A 28 9.10 4.15 7.24
CA GLN A 28 8.67 3.71 8.57
C GLN A 28 7.21 4.13 8.83
N VAL A 29 6.88 5.40 8.57
CA VAL A 29 5.50 5.91 8.72
C VAL A 29 4.54 5.12 7.82
N PHE A 30 4.90 4.87 6.57
CA PHE A 30 4.02 4.13 5.65
C PHE A 30 3.89 2.66 6.02
N SER A 31 4.92 2.05 6.60
CA SER A 31 4.90 0.66 7.06
C SER A 31 3.91 0.45 8.19
N LEU A 32 3.66 1.45 9.04
CA LEU A 32 2.61 1.40 10.08
C LEU A 32 1.20 1.18 9.50
N ASN A 33 0.96 1.57 8.24
CA ASN A 33 -0.34 1.37 7.60
C ASN A 33 -0.59 -0.07 7.14
N VAL A 34 0.45 -0.92 7.15
CA VAL A 34 0.42 -2.29 6.63
C VAL A 34 1.04 -3.29 7.62
N LEU A 35 1.33 -2.86 8.86
CA LEU A 35 1.90 -3.72 9.88
C LEU A 35 0.80 -4.54 10.52
N GLU A 36 1.02 -5.85 10.46
CA GLU A 36 0.26 -6.89 11.13
C GLU A 36 1.13 -7.41 12.28
N ASP A 37 0.48 -7.74 13.41
CA ASP A 37 1.06 -8.30 14.65
C ASP A 37 1.84 -7.38 15.60
N THR A 38 1.10 -6.76 16.51
CA THR A 38 1.23 -7.09 17.94
C THR A 38 -0.10 -6.87 18.67
N VAL A 39 -0.80 -7.98 18.94
CA VAL A 39 -1.65 -8.18 20.14
C VAL A 39 -2.97 -7.38 20.22
N ILE A 40 -4.07 -8.14 20.10
CA ILE A 40 -5.45 -7.87 20.59
C ILE A 40 -6.31 -6.92 19.74
N THR A 41 -7.21 -7.49 18.93
CA THR A 41 -8.69 -7.35 19.02
C THR A 41 -9.36 -7.77 17.72
N TYR A 42 -10.60 -8.24 17.83
CA TYR A 42 -11.54 -8.52 16.73
C TYR A 42 -11.73 -7.36 15.72
N GLU A 43 -11.21 -6.16 16.00
CA GLU A 43 -11.24 -4.99 15.11
C GLU A 43 -10.19 -5.08 13.97
N ILE A 44 -9.17 -5.94 14.09
CA ILE A 44 -8.07 -6.07 13.11
C ILE A 44 -8.54 -6.62 11.76
N TYR A 45 -9.60 -7.44 11.72
CA TYR A 45 -10.19 -7.87 10.44
C TYR A 45 -10.68 -6.69 9.58
N ALA A 46 -11.09 -5.57 10.21
CA ALA A 46 -11.46 -4.37 9.47
C ALA A 46 -10.22 -3.63 8.93
N GLN A 47 -9.10 -3.69 9.64
CA GLN A 47 -7.86 -3.00 9.26
C GLN A 47 -7.07 -3.76 8.18
N SER A 48 -7.05 -5.10 8.23
CA SER A 48 -6.44 -5.93 7.19
C SER A 48 -7.21 -5.88 5.87
N ASP A 49 -8.54 -5.72 5.92
CA ASP A 49 -9.36 -5.43 4.74
C ASP A 49 -8.94 -4.10 4.07
N ILE A 50 -8.51 -3.09 4.82
CA ILE A 50 -8.15 -1.80 4.22
C ILE A 50 -6.66 -1.61 3.92
N SER A 51 -5.77 -2.50 4.35
CA SER A 51 -4.30 -2.31 4.21
C SER A 51 -3.86 -2.12 2.76
N LEU A 52 -4.38 -2.94 1.83
CA LEU A 52 -4.13 -2.78 0.40
C LEU A 52 -4.68 -1.45 -0.16
N ILE A 53 -5.84 -1.02 0.34
CA ILE A 53 -6.48 0.23 -0.06
C ILE A 53 -5.65 1.42 0.43
N ILE A 54 -5.17 1.38 1.68
CA ILE A 54 -4.31 2.42 2.26
C ILE A 54 -2.99 2.47 1.50
N ALA A 55 -2.31 1.34 1.28
CA ALA A 55 -1.06 1.30 0.52
C ALA A 55 -1.23 1.90 -0.88
N ARG A 56 -2.33 1.56 -1.57
CA ARG A 56 -2.67 2.17 -2.87
C ARG A 56 -2.86 3.68 -2.75
N ARG A 57 -3.66 4.17 -1.79
CA ARG A 57 -3.92 5.61 -1.61
C ARG A 57 -2.64 6.38 -1.25
N THR A 58 -1.82 5.85 -0.35
CA THR A 58 -0.52 6.42 0.02
C THR A 58 0.40 6.54 -1.20
N SER A 59 0.42 5.54 -2.09
CA SER A 59 1.19 5.59 -3.35
C SER A 59 0.71 6.61 -4.39
N GLN A 60 -0.43 7.27 -4.14
CA GLN A 60 -1.08 8.22 -5.05
C GLN A 60 -1.09 9.67 -4.53
N VAL A 61 -0.55 9.93 -3.34
CA VAL A 61 -0.54 11.28 -2.75
C VAL A 61 0.37 12.24 -3.53
N CYS A 62 1.63 11.86 -3.75
CA CYS A 62 2.58 12.63 -4.54
C CYS A 62 3.69 11.73 -5.11
N THR A 63 4.57 12.29 -5.94
CA THR A 63 5.67 11.56 -6.59
C THR A 63 6.67 10.99 -5.58
N ILE A 64 6.99 11.72 -4.50
CA ILE A 64 7.89 11.25 -3.44
C ILE A 64 7.29 10.02 -2.73
N TRP A 65 6.02 10.11 -2.33
CA TRP A 65 5.34 9.01 -1.64
C TRP A 65 5.20 7.79 -2.56
N ARG A 66 4.86 8.03 -3.83
CA ARG A 66 4.84 6.98 -4.84
C ARG A 66 6.19 6.28 -4.97
N ARG A 67 7.29 7.04 -5.02
CA ARG A 67 8.65 6.50 -5.10
C ARG A 67 8.94 5.59 -3.89
N VAL A 68 8.76 6.11 -2.67
CA VAL A 68 9.01 5.35 -1.44
C VAL A 68 8.15 4.08 -1.38
N MET A 69 6.86 4.19 -1.69
CA MET A 69 5.93 3.05 -1.66
C MET A 69 6.26 1.99 -2.70
N LEU A 70 6.62 2.38 -3.93
CA LEU A 70 6.93 1.42 -5.00
C LEU A 70 8.32 0.79 -4.85
N SER A 71 9.25 1.45 -4.18
CA SER A 71 10.57 0.89 -3.86
C SER A 71 10.55 -0.14 -2.73
N SER A 72 9.45 -0.23 -1.98
CA SER A 72 9.34 -1.12 -0.81
C SER A 72 8.47 -2.34 -1.11
N SER A 73 9.11 -3.44 -1.49
CA SER A 73 8.43 -4.71 -1.69
C SER A 73 7.74 -5.24 -0.43
N LEU A 74 8.34 -5.02 0.75
CA LEU A 74 7.80 -5.46 2.02
C LEU A 74 6.43 -4.84 2.33
N ILE A 75 6.20 -3.58 1.94
CA ILE A 75 4.91 -2.93 2.15
C ILE A 75 3.81 -3.65 1.37
N TRP A 76 4.06 -3.99 0.10
CA TRP A 76 3.07 -4.68 -0.73
C TRP A 76 2.87 -6.13 -0.30
N ALA A 77 3.95 -6.81 0.11
CA ALA A 77 3.90 -8.20 0.57
C ALA A 77 3.03 -8.38 1.82
N LYS A 78 2.89 -7.34 2.65
CA LYS A 78 2.01 -7.33 3.82
C LYS A 78 0.55 -6.96 3.53
N THR A 79 0.20 -6.67 2.29
CA THR A 79 -1.15 -6.23 1.90
C THR A 79 -1.96 -7.28 1.16
N ILE A 80 -1.49 -8.54 1.11
CA ILE A 80 -2.14 -9.60 0.35
C ILE A 80 -3.40 -10.07 1.09
N ASN A 81 -4.52 -9.45 0.75
CA ASN A 81 -5.84 -9.83 1.24
C ASN A 81 -6.60 -10.58 0.13
N LEU A 82 -6.96 -11.83 0.41
CA LEU A 82 -7.62 -12.74 -0.55
C LEU A 82 -8.99 -12.24 -1.00
N LYS A 83 -9.76 -11.61 -0.11
CA LYS A 83 -11.07 -11.01 -0.43
C LYS A 83 -10.94 -9.83 -1.38
N HIS A 84 -9.92 -8.98 -1.19
CA HIS A 84 -9.67 -7.81 -2.07
C HIS A 84 -8.93 -8.13 -3.37
N LEU A 85 -8.27 -9.29 -3.43
CA LEU A 85 -7.53 -9.76 -4.61
C LEU A 85 -8.25 -10.87 -5.39
N GLY A 86 -9.37 -11.39 -4.87
CA GLY A 86 -10.25 -12.37 -5.53
C GLY A 86 -11.09 -11.81 -6.70
N GLN A 87 -10.88 -10.56 -7.13
CA GLN A 87 -11.66 -9.96 -8.20
C GLN A 87 -11.52 -10.69 -9.55
N LYS A 88 -12.53 -10.52 -10.41
CA LYS A 88 -12.58 -11.11 -11.77
C LYS A 88 -11.41 -10.71 -12.69
N ASN A 89 -10.79 -9.55 -12.45
CA ASN A 89 -9.72 -9.03 -13.29
C ASN A 89 -8.36 -9.11 -12.58
N ASP A 90 -7.47 -9.91 -13.17
CA ASP A 90 -6.18 -10.26 -12.62
C ASP A 90 -5.15 -9.14 -12.72
N LYS A 91 -5.39 -8.08 -13.51
CA LYS A 91 -4.43 -6.99 -13.72
C LYS A 91 -3.96 -6.37 -12.40
N TRP A 92 -4.89 -6.10 -11.50
CA TRP A 92 -4.54 -5.49 -10.22
C TRP A 92 -3.78 -6.47 -9.31
N ARG A 93 -4.19 -7.73 -9.31
CA ARG A 93 -3.53 -8.78 -8.54
C ARG A 93 -2.10 -9.02 -8.99
N ASN A 94 -1.89 -9.12 -10.29
CA ASN A 94 -0.57 -9.29 -10.89
C ASN A 94 0.31 -8.06 -10.62
N GLU A 95 -0.26 -6.86 -10.62
CA GLU A 95 0.48 -5.65 -10.27
C GLU A 95 0.90 -5.63 -8.79
N VAL A 96 0.03 -6.08 -7.88
CA VAL A 96 0.36 -6.19 -6.46
C VAL A 96 1.46 -7.23 -6.25
N LEU A 97 1.31 -8.44 -6.80
CA LEU A 97 2.34 -9.49 -6.76
C LEU A 97 3.66 -9.03 -7.38
N LYS A 98 3.62 -8.29 -8.49
CA LYS A 98 4.84 -7.73 -9.08
C LYS A 98 5.57 -6.79 -8.10
N ARG A 99 4.83 -6.01 -7.31
CA ARG A 99 5.42 -5.08 -6.34
C ARG A 99 5.99 -5.80 -5.11
N THR A 100 5.51 -7.00 -4.77
CA THR A 100 6.07 -7.77 -3.65
C THR A 100 7.48 -8.27 -3.93
N GLY A 101 7.91 -8.31 -5.20
CA GLY A 101 9.24 -8.80 -5.56
C GLY A 101 9.50 -10.18 -4.94
N ASN A 102 10.62 -10.29 -4.21
CA ASN A 102 11.02 -11.50 -3.49
C ASN A 102 10.75 -11.44 -1.97
N ALA A 103 9.95 -10.47 -1.50
CA ALA A 103 9.63 -10.37 -0.08
C ALA A 103 8.70 -11.51 0.35
N LEU A 104 8.87 -11.97 1.59
CA LEU A 104 7.96 -12.95 2.21
C LEU A 104 6.55 -12.36 2.28
N LEU A 105 5.57 -13.13 1.80
CA LEU A 105 4.18 -12.71 1.70
C LEU A 105 3.46 -12.93 3.03
N SER A 106 2.74 -11.91 3.52
CA SER A 106 1.69 -12.10 4.53
C SER A 106 0.35 -12.15 3.82
N VAL A 107 -0.33 -13.29 3.94
CA VAL A 107 -1.61 -13.55 3.25
C VAL A 107 -2.72 -13.67 4.26
N ILE A 108 -3.77 -12.87 4.09
CA ILE A 108 -4.92 -12.80 4.99
C ILE A 108 -6.20 -13.06 4.19
N GLY A 109 -7.15 -13.76 4.81
CA GLY A 109 -8.50 -13.93 4.29
C GLY A 109 -8.94 -15.38 4.24
N ASN A 110 -10.20 -15.59 3.85
CA ASN A 110 -10.79 -16.91 3.77
C ASN A 110 -10.69 -17.46 2.34
N ALA A 111 -9.97 -18.57 2.16
CA ALA A 111 -9.76 -19.20 0.86
C ALA A 111 -11.01 -19.94 0.34
N ASP A 112 -11.99 -20.23 1.20
CA ASP A 112 -13.14 -21.09 0.88
C ASP A 112 -14.41 -20.30 0.52
N GLU A 113 -14.35 -18.96 0.49
CA GLU A 113 -15.52 -18.12 0.18
C GLU A 113 -15.95 -18.23 -1.28
N GLU A 114 -14.99 -18.27 -2.22
CA GLU A 114 -15.26 -18.33 -3.65
C GLU A 114 -14.18 -19.12 -4.36
N LYS A 115 -14.59 -19.90 -5.39
CA LYS A 115 -13.67 -20.70 -6.22
C LYS A 115 -12.44 -19.93 -6.71
N ARG A 116 -12.61 -18.66 -7.10
CA ARG A 116 -11.50 -17.81 -7.58
C ARG A 116 -10.53 -17.42 -6.48
N THR A 117 -11.04 -17.16 -5.28
CA THR A 117 -10.22 -16.87 -4.11
C THR A 117 -9.38 -18.09 -3.77
N THR A 118 -9.97 -19.29 -3.84
CA THR A 118 -9.25 -20.57 -3.70
C THR A 118 -8.18 -20.74 -4.78
N GLU A 119 -8.53 -20.56 -6.05
CA GLU A 119 -7.59 -20.66 -7.19
C GLU A 119 -6.42 -19.68 -7.04
N PHE A 120 -6.71 -18.45 -6.60
CA PHE A 120 -5.68 -17.46 -6.34
C PHE A 120 -4.77 -17.86 -5.19
N PHE A 121 -5.35 -18.27 -4.05
CA PHE A 121 -4.57 -18.74 -2.90
C PHE A 121 -3.64 -19.90 -3.29
N MET A 122 -4.14 -20.89 -4.04
CA MET A 122 -3.32 -22.00 -4.54
C MET A 122 -2.21 -21.53 -5.48
N THR A 123 -2.45 -20.47 -6.26
CA THR A 123 -1.40 -19.85 -7.10
C THR A 123 -0.31 -19.21 -6.25
N ILE A 124 -0.66 -18.54 -5.14
CA ILE A 124 0.33 -18.01 -4.21
C ILE A 124 1.13 -19.15 -3.60
N TRP A 125 0.44 -20.14 -3.03
CA TRP A 125 1.04 -21.28 -2.34
C TRP A 125 2.06 -22.00 -3.22
N ASN A 126 1.69 -22.35 -4.44
CA ASN A 126 2.54 -23.13 -5.34
C ASN A 126 3.75 -22.36 -5.88
N ASN A 127 3.69 -21.03 -5.99
CA ASN A 127 4.73 -20.22 -6.65
C ASN A 127 5.59 -19.40 -5.69
N HIS A 128 5.10 -19.14 -4.47
CA HIS A 128 5.73 -18.20 -3.54
C HIS A 128 5.97 -18.79 -2.14
N TRP A 129 5.53 -20.03 -1.88
CA TRP A 129 5.75 -20.71 -0.61
C TRP A 129 6.64 -21.95 -0.82
N THR A 130 7.95 -21.75 -0.69
CA THR A 130 9.01 -22.78 -0.70
C THR A 130 9.80 -22.71 0.59
#